data_AF-A0A3C2AM63-F1
#
_entry.id   AF-A0A3C2AM63-F1
#
_cell.length_a   1.000
_cell.length_b   1.000
_cell.length_c   1.000
_cell.angle_alpha   90.00
_cell.angle_beta   90.00
_cell.angle_gamma   90.00
#
_symmetry.space_group_name_H-M   'P 1'
#
loop_
_entity.id
_entity.type
_entity.pdbx_description
1 polymer ?
#
loop_
_entity_poly.entity_id
_entity_poly.type
_entity_poly.pdbx_seq_one_letter_code
_entity_poly.pdbx_strand_id
1 'polypeptide(L)'
;NALDVIGFSANNIPDFNEIEKALQSLTGWSLQTVPNISEQKDFFTFLSQKKFTATCWLRKMEELDYLEEPDMFHDVFGHVPLLSNKHYTDFFEGISHIALDYIDNPRAIELLGRIYWFTIEFGLIRESGELKVYGAGIMSSYGETKNSLSDNTEKFLFDVEHVFNSDFRTDILQERYFVIDSYEQLYTSIPEIKSKLKELLS
;
A
#
# COMPACT_ATOMS: atom_id res chain seq x y z
N ASN A 1 1.29 -13.75 12.89
CA ASN A 1 0.31 -12.64 12.84
C ASN A 1 1.08 -11.34 12.93
N ALA A 2 0.99 -10.47 11.93
CA ALA A 2 1.81 -9.24 11.86
C ALA A 2 1.51 -8.26 13.00
N LEU A 3 0.26 -8.17 13.44
CA LEU A 3 -0.15 -7.27 14.53
C LEU A 3 0.53 -7.61 15.86
N ASP A 4 0.66 -8.91 16.17
CA ASP A 4 1.33 -9.38 17.38
C ASP A 4 2.84 -9.09 17.32
N VAL A 5 3.42 -9.17 16.11
CA VAL A 5 4.86 -8.94 15.87
C VAL A 5 5.23 -7.46 16.06
N ILE A 6 4.36 -6.54 15.65
CA ILE A 6 4.57 -5.09 15.79
C ILE A 6 4.03 -4.53 17.12
N GLY A 7 3.33 -5.33 17.94
CA GLY A 7 2.85 -4.94 19.27
C GLY A 7 1.57 -4.11 19.29
N PHE A 8 0.70 -4.21 18.28
CA PHE A 8 -0.53 -3.41 18.25
C PHE A 8 -1.58 -3.91 19.24
N SER A 9 -2.29 -2.97 19.85
CA SER A 9 -3.38 -3.24 20.79
C SER A 9 -4.49 -2.21 20.63
N ALA A 10 -5.74 -2.65 20.79
CA ALA A 10 -6.89 -1.74 20.78
C ALA A 10 -6.91 -0.73 21.94
N ASN A 11 -6.08 -0.95 22.98
CA ASN A 11 -6.10 -0.14 24.20
C ASN A 11 -5.13 1.06 24.18
N ASN A 12 -4.17 1.12 23.25
CA ASN A 12 -3.12 2.14 23.26
C ASN A 12 -2.79 2.60 21.83
N ILE A 13 -2.38 3.87 21.69
CA ILE A 13 -1.73 4.35 20.46
C ILE A 13 -0.35 3.69 20.36
N PRO A 14 0.05 3.15 19.18
CA PRO A 14 1.34 2.48 19.03
C PRO A 14 2.55 3.39 19.30
N ASP A 15 3.59 2.87 19.96
CA ASP A 15 4.88 3.55 20.12
C ASP A 15 5.77 3.29 18.90
N PHE A 16 6.07 4.34 18.15
CA PHE A 16 6.86 4.25 16.92
C PHE A 16 8.28 3.71 17.18
N ASN A 17 8.87 3.96 18.36
CA ASN A 17 10.19 3.43 18.69
C ASN A 17 10.18 1.90 18.85
N GLU A 18 9.08 1.33 19.33
CA GLU A 18 8.92 -0.12 19.45
C GLU A 18 8.66 -0.76 18.09
N ILE A 19 7.80 -0.14 17.28
CA ILE A 19 7.55 -0.56 15.89
C ILE A 19 8.85 -0.57 15.10
N GLU A 20 9.62 0.51 15.12
CA GLU A 20 10.87 0.62 14.37
C GLU A 20 11.87 -0.46 14.76
N LYS A 21 12.03 -0.75 16.06
CA LYS A 21 12.91 -1.83 16.52
C LYS A 21 12.46 -3.18 15.96
N ALA A 22 11.16 -3.45 15.95
CA ALA A 22 10.62 -4.69 15.41
C ALA A 22 10.87 -4.79 13.89
N LEU A 23 10.49 -3.76 13.12
CA LEU A 23 10.66 -3.73 11.66
C LEU A 23 12.13 -3.81 11.24
N GLN A 24 13.02 -3.09 11.93
CA GLN A 24 14.45 -3.10 11.64
C GLN A 24 15.04 -4.51 11.76
N SER A 25 14.55 -5.31 12.72
CA SER A 25 15.00 -6.68 12.93
C SER A 25 14.48 -7.67 11.88
N LEU A 26 13.32 -7.39 11.27
CA LEU A 26 12.62 -8.31 10.37
C LEU A 26 12.93 -8.05 8.90
N THR A 27 12.81 -6.80 8.48
CA THR A 27 12.91 -6.38 7.07
C THR A 27 13.92 -5.26 6.86
N GLY A 28 14.42 -4.67 7.95
CA GLY A 28 15.32 -3.51 7.90
C GLY A 28 14.61 -2.19 7.64
N TRP A 29 13.27 -2.17 7.74
CA TRP A 29 12.45 -0.99 7.54
C TRP A 29 12.31 -0.17 8.82
N SER A 30 12.10 1.13 8.67
CA SER A 30 11.75 2.05 9.74
C SER A 30 10.63 3.00 9.31
N LEU A 31 10.17 3.83 10.24
CA LEU A 31 9.21 4.88 9.95
C LEU A 31 9.93 6.24 9.83
N GLN A 32 9.28 7.16 9.13
CA GLN A 32 9.65 8.57 9.09
C GLN A 32 8.38 9.38 9.35
N THR A 33 8.30 10.08 10.47
CA THR A 33 7.15 10.94 10.74
C THR A 33 7.19 12.17 9.85
N VAL A 34 6.04 12.52 9.26
CA VAL A 34 5.86 13.70 8.42
C VAL A 34 4.63 14.48 8.87
N PRO A 35 4.63 15.82 8.80
CA PRO A 35 3.51 16.62 9.29
C PRO A 35 2.26 16.48 8.42
N ASN A 36 2.44 16.28 7.11
CA ASN A 36 1.39 16.10 6.11
C ASN A 36 1.86 15.08 5.07
N ILE A 37 1.03 14.81 4.06
CA ILE A 37 1.42 13.96 2.92
C ILE A 37 2.72 14.47 2.29
N SER A 38 3.66 13.56 2.06
CA SER A 38 4.96 13.90 1.45
C SER A 38 4.78 14.20 -0.04
N GLU A 39 5.61 15.08 -0.58
CA GLU A 39 5.74 15.20 -2.03
C GLU A 39 6.18 13.85 -2.62
N GLN A 40 5.70 13.51 -3.81
CA GLN A 40 5.93 12.18 -4.41
C GLN A 40 7.41 11.80 -4.49
N LYS A 41 8.28 12.75 -4.85
CA LYS A 41 9.73 12.52 -4.92
C LYS A 41 10.32 12.17 -3.56
N ASP A 42 9.92 12.87 -2.51
CA ASP A 42 10.39 12.61 -1.16
C ASP A 42 9.86 11.27 -0.66
N PHE A 43 8.58 10.98 -0.89
CA PHE A 43 7.97 9.70 -0.57
C PHE A 43 8.76 8.52 -1.17
N PHE A 44 8.98 8.52 -2.50
CA PHE A 44 9.74 7.46 -3.14
C PHE A 44 11.21 7.42 -2.71
N THR A 45 11.82 8.58 -2.40
CA THR A 45 13.18 8.64 -1.85
C THR A 45 13.25 7.93 -0.50
N PHE A 46 12.31 8.18 0.41
CA PHE A 46 12.26 7.49 1.70
C PHE A 46 12.02 5.99 1.53
N LEU A 47 11.07 5.58 0.68
CA LEU A 47 10.82 4.17 0.40
C LEU A 47 12.05 3.44 -0.14
N SER A 48 12.81 4.07 -1.03
CA SER A 48 14.07 3.52 -1.57
C SER A 48 15.17 3.34 -0.51
N GLN A 49 14.98 3.94 0.66
CA GLN A 49 15.85 3.83 1.83
C GLN A 49 15.22 2.97 2.94
N LYS A 50 14.14 2.23 2.62
CA LYS A 50 13.37 1.40 3.57
C LYS A 50 12.73 2.20 4.70
N LYS A 51 12.31 3.43 4.40
CA LYS A 51 11.61 4.31 5.34
C LYS A 51 10.21 4.57 4.84
N PHE A 52 9.20 4.14 5.59
CA PHE A 52 7.82 4.47 5.29
C PHE A 52 7.45 5.79 5.96
N THR A 53 6.92 6.76 5.19
CA THR A 53 6.48 8.03 5.76
C THR A 53 5.10 7.87 6.39
N ALA A 54 4.97 8.22 7.67
CA ALA A 54 3.69 8.19 8.36
C ALA A 54 3.34 9.60 8.88
N THR A 55 2.11 10.02 8.64
CA THR A 55 1.57 11.26 9.19
C THR A 55 1.41 11.17 10.70
N CYS A 56 1.43 12.32 11.38
CA CYS A 56 1.41 12.41 12.85
C CYS A 56 0.13 13.06 13.42
N TRP A 57 -0.95 13.10 12.65
CA TRP A 57 -2.25 13.64 13.07
C TRP A 57 -3.34 12.58 12.92
N LEU A 58 -4.44 12.75 13.65
CA LEU A 58 -5.59 11.84 13.62
C LEU A 58 -6.83 12.57 13.14
N ARG A 59 -7.65 11.88 12.36
CA ARG A 59 -8.96 12.33 11.93
C ARG A 59 -9.89 12.64 13.10
N LYS A 60 -10.91 13.45 12.87
CA LYS A 60 -12.00 13.67 13.84
C LYS A 60 -12.95 12.48 13.87
N MET A 61 -13.74 12.40 14.93
CA MET A 61 -14.75 11.34 15.07
C MET A 61 -15.82 11.39 13.96
N GLU A 62 -16.12 12.56 13.41
CA GLU A 62 -17.05 12.69 12.28
C GLU A 62 -16.49 12.16 10.95
N GLU A 63 -15.17 11.97 10.86
CA GLU A 63 -14.44 11.57 9.66
C GLU A 63 -14.02 10.09 9.71
N LEU A 64 -14.55 9.33 10.67
CA LEU A 64 -14.20 7.91 10.84
C LEU A 64 -14.53 7.06 9.61
N ASP A 65 -15.67 7.34 8.96
CA ASP A 65 -16.15 6.56 7.82
C ASP A 65 -15.43 6.90 6.51
N TYR A 66 -14.96 8.14 6.35
CA TYR A 66 -14.26 8.61 5.16
C TYR A 66 -13.39 9.83 5.48
N LEU A 67 -12.15 9.80 4.98
CA LEU A 67 -11.21 10.91 5.04
C LEU A 67 -10.49 10.99 3.68
N GLU A 68 -10.33 12.20 3.14
CA GLU A 68 -9.71 12.42 1.83
C GLU A 68 -8.19 12.22 1.86
N GLU A 69 -7.54 12.63 2.96
CA GLU A 69 -6.09 12.47 3.17
C GLU A 69 -5.78 11.31 4.12
N PRO A 70 -4.64 10.62 3.97
CA PRO A 70 -4.23 9.60 4.94
C PRO A 70 -3.82 10.26 6.26
N ASP A 71 -4.44 9.81 7.36
CA ASP A 71 -4.03 10.18 8.71
C ASP A 71 -3.14 9.09 9.34
N MET A 72 -2.69 9.34 10.58
CA MET A 72 -1.81 8.41 11.29
C MET A 72 -2.46 7.04 11.46
N PHE A 73 -3.79 6.96 11.61
CA PHE A 73 -4.46 5.67 11.71
C PHE A 73 -4.35 4.89 10.40
N HIS A 74 -4.60 5.52 9.24
CA HIS A 74 -4.40 4.89 7.95
C HIS A 74 -2.96 4.42 7.76
N ASP A 75 -1.98 5.30 8.00
CA ASP A 75 -0.57 5.00 7.78
C ASP A 75 -0.09 3.86 8.69
N VAL A 76 -0.40 3.98 9.98
CA VAL A 76 0.12 3.05 10.99
C VAL A 76 -0.68 1.75 11.02
N PHE A 77 -2.01 1.79 10.95
CA PHE A 77 -2.82 0.57 10.98
C PHE A 77 -2.86 -0.14 9.62
N GLY A 78 -2.91 0.62 8.53
CA GLY A 78 -3.00 0.08 7.18
C GLY A 78 -1.66 -0.45 6.65
N HIS A 79 -0.58 0.32 6.74
CA HIS A 79 0.67 -0.05 6.05
C HIS A 79 1.65 -0.81 6.95
N VAL A 80 1.87 -0.34 8.18
CA VAL A 80 2.95 -0.81 9.05
C VAL A 80 2.94 -2.32 9.32
N PRO A 81 1.78 -3.00 9.53
CA PRO A 81 1.80 -4.44 9.76
C PRO A 81 2.46 -5.21 8.62
N LEU A 82 2.20 -4.83 7.36
CA LEU A 82 2.76 -5.52 6.20
C LEU A 82 4.24 -5.20 5.96
N LEU A 83 4.79 -4.14 6.57
CA LEU A 83 6.23 -3.88 6.56
C LEU A 83 7.05 -4.94 7.30
N SER A 84 6.41 -5.84 8.04
CA SER A 84 7.04 -7.04 8.63
C SER A 84 7.23 -8.19 7.63
N ASN A 85 6.61 -8.12 6.44
CA ASN A 85 6.71 -9.16 5.41
C ASN A 85 7.76 -8.80 4.35
N LYS A 86 8.77 -9.66 4.19
CA LYS A 86 9.91 -9.39 3.31
C LYS A 86 9.51 -9.19 1.83
N HIS A 87 8.67 -10.07 1.27
CA HIS A 87 8.28 -9.96 -0.14
C HIS A 87 7.47 -8.68 -0.40
N TYR A 88 6.56 -8.33 0.51
CA TYR A 88 5.82 -7.08 0.44
C TYR A 88 6.77 -5.89 0.46
N THR A 89 7.73 -5.87 1.40
CA THR A 89 8.69 -4.77 1.48
C THR A 89 9.65 -4.69 0.29
N ASP A 90 10.09 -5.83 -0.25
CA ASP A 90 10.97 -5.85 -1.43
C ASP A 90 10.21 -5.32 -2.66
N PHE A 91 8.91 -5.62 -2.79
CA PHE A 91 8.04 -5.02 -3.79
C PHE A 91 7.92 -3.51 -3.61
N PHE A 92 7.66 -3.07 -2.37
CA PHE A 92 7.50 -1.66 -2.04
C PHE A 92 8.77 -0.84 -2.36
N GLU A 93 9.94 -1.34 -1.97
CA GLU A 93 11.26 -0.77 -2.32
C GLU A 93 11.47 -0.78 -3.84
N GLY A 94 11.19 -1.90 -4.52
CA GLY A 94 11.37 -2.03 -5.96
C GLY A 94 10.54 -1.06 -6.78
N ILE A 95 9.26 -0.86 -6.43
CA ILE A 95 8.41 0.15 -7.08
C ILE A 95 8.97 1.55 -6.87
N SER A 96 9.48 1.86 -5.68
CA SER A 96 10.07 3.18 -5.41
C SER A 96 11.29 3.47 -6.29
N HIS A 97 12.15 2.47 -6.53
CA HIS A 97 13.29 2.63 -7.45
C HIS A 97 12.84 2.88 -8.89
N ILE A 98 11.82 2.15 -9.36
CA ILE A 98 11.26 2.39 -10.70
C ILE A 98 10.66 3.81 -10.76
N ALA A 99 9.92 4.24 -9.74
CA ALA A 99 9.33 5.57 -9.71
C ALA A 99 10.41 6.68 -9.74
N LEU A 100 11.51 6.51 -9.00
CA LEU A 100 12.62 7.46 -9.00
C LEU A 100 13.34 7.55 -10.36
N ASP A 101 13.50 6.43 -11.07
CA ASP A 101 14.06 6.42 -12.45
C ASP A 101 13.21 7.28 -13.42
N TYR A 102 11.91 7.44 -13.14
CA TYR A 102 10.94 8.15 -13.99
C TYR A 102 10.30 9.36 -13.30
N ILE A 103 10.91 9.91 -12.24
CA ILE A 103 10.26 10.90 -11.38
C ILE A 103 9.80 12.17 -12.11
N ASP A 104 10.52 12.55 -13.16
CA ASP A 104 10.21 13.73 -13.98
C ASP A 104 9.27 13.41 -15.16
N ASN A 105 8.72 12.18 -15.25
CA ASN A 105 7.76 11.75 -16.27
C ASN A 105 6.36 11.56 -15.66
N PRO A 106 5.44 12.54 -15.81
CA PRO A 106 4.12 12.49 -15.20
C PRO A 106 3.30 11.26 -15.61
N ARG A 107 3.40 10.83 -16.88
CA ARG A 107 2.66 9.65 -17.36
C ARG A 107 3.18 8.36 -16.72
N ALA A 108 4.49 8.26 -16.53
CA ALA A 108 5.08 7.11 -15.85
C ALA A 108 4.64 7.02 -14.38
N ILE A 109 4.64 8.16 -13.69
CA ILE A 109 4.19 8.25 -12.29
C ILE A 109 2.70 7.94 -12.16
N GLU A 110 1.87 8.41 -13.08
CA GLU A 110 0.45 8.05 -13.12
C GLU A 110 0.24 6.53 -13.27
N LEU A 111 0.95 5.89 -14.20
CA LEU A 111 0.86 4.44 -14.42
C LEU A 111 1.34 3.64 -13.20
N LEU A 112 2.46 4.03 -12.59
CA LEU A 112 2.94 3.43 -11.35
C LEU A 112 1.97 3.69 -10.18
N GLY A 113 1.28 4.82 -10.18
CA GLY A 113 0.20 5.12 -9.25
C GLY A 113 -0.94 4.11 -9.31
N ARG A 114 -1.27 3.57 -10.49
CA ARG A 114 -2.27 2.49 -10.63
C ARG A 114 -1.79 1.19 -9.99
N ILE A 115 -0.52 0.83 -10.18
CA ILE A 115 0.08 -0.33 -9.52
C ILE A 115 0.02 -0.16 -8.01
N TYR A 116 0.44 0.99 -7.50
CA TYR A 116 0.39 1.31 -6.07
C TYR A 116 -1.04 1.24 -5.53
N TRP A 117 -2.00 1.86 -6.23
CA TRP A 117 -3.41 1.88 -5.84
C TRP A 117 -4.03 0.49 -5.75
N PHE A 118 -3.91 -0.31 -6.81
CA PHE A 118 -4.56 -1.63 -6.88
C PHE A 118 -3.80 -2.74 -6.14
N THR A 119 -2.67 -2.43 -5.52
CA THR A 119 -1.91 -3.39 -4.69
C THR A 119 -1.79 -2.90 -3.24
N ILE A 120 -0.96 -1.91 -3.00
CA ILE A 120 -0.62 -1.41 -1.67
C ILE A 120 -1.84 -0.78 -0.97
N GLU A 121 -2.70 -0.05 -1.69
CA GLU A 121 -3.85 0.62 -1.09
C GLU A 121 -5.14 -0.23 -1.10
N PHE A 122 -5.46 -0.85 -2.23
CA PHE A 122 -6.72 -1.58 -2.46
C PHE A 122 -6.51 -3.01 -2.96
N GLY A 123 -5.40 -3.65 -2.58
CA GLY A 123 -5.14 -5.04 -2.93
C GLY A 123 -5.89 -6.05 -2.07
N LEU A 124 -6.29 -7.15 -2.72
CA LEU A 124 -6.82 -8.35 -2.08
C LEU A 124 -5.87 -9.53 -2.26
N ILE A 125 -5.87 -10.47 -1.32
CA ILE A 125 -5.04 -11.67 -1.36
C ILE A 125 -5.89 -12.92 -1.17
N ARG A 126 -5.57 -13.99 -1.91
CA ARG A 126 -6.16 -15.30 -1.70
C ARG A 126 -5.22 -16.17 -0.88
N GLU A 127 -5.63 -16.52 0.33
CA GLU A 127 -4.86 -17.41 1.22
C GLU A 127 -5.70 -18.64 1.55
N SER A 128 -5.15 -19.84 1.29
CA SER A 128 -5.85 -21.11 1.58
C SER A 128 -7.27 -21.20 0.99
N GLY A 129 -7.47 -20.58 -0.17
CA GLY A 129 -8.77 -20.53 -0.86
C GLY A 129 -9.70 -19.39 -0.42
N GLU A 130 -9.41 -18.73 0.70
CA GLU A 130 -10.19 -17.61 1.22
C GLU A 130 -9.68 -16.27 0.67
N LEU A 131 -10.61 -15.38 0.34
CA LEU A 131 -10.31 -14.01 -0.06
C LEU A 131 -10.13 -13.16 1.19
N LYS A 132 -9.04 -12.41 1.25
CA LYS A 132 -8.69 -11.53 2.36
C LYS A 132 -8.22 -10.17 1.85
N VAL A 133 -8.21 -9.21 2.76
CA VAL A 133 -7.73 -7.85 2.52
C VAL A 133 -6.26 -7.75 2.92
N TYR A 134 -5.47 -7.05 2.12
CA TYR A 134 -4.13 -6.58 2.53
C TYR A 134 -3.89 -5.10 2.19
N GLY A 135 -4.69 -4.49 1.32
CA GLY A 135 -4.58 -3.07 0.98
C GLY A 135 -4.85 -2.16 2.18
N ALA A 136 -3.99 -1.17 2.41
CA ALA A 136 -4.06 -0.27 3.55
C ALA A 136 -5.32 0.62 3.53
N GLY A 137 -5.70 1.15 2.38
CA GLY A 137 -6.95 1.89 2.16
C GLY A 137 -8.19 1.08 2.55
N ILE A 138 -8.18 -0.23 2.30
CA ILE A 138 -9.28 -1.11 2.71
C ILE A 138 -9.24 -1.36 4.23
N MET A 139 -8.09 -1.73 4.80
CA MET A 139 -7.98 -2.07 6.23
C MET A 139 -8.26 -0.89 7.16
N SER A 140 -8.03 0.33 6.69
CA SER A 140 -8.27 1.57 7.44
C SER A 140 -9.66 2.17 7.21
N SER A 141 -10.51 1.54 6.38
CA SER A 141 -11.86 1.99 6.07
C SER A 141 -12.90 0.89 6.31
N TYR A 142 -13.86 1.17 7.20
CA TYR A 142 -14.95 0.24 7.50
C TYR A 142 -15.84 -0.03 6.27
N GLY A 143 -16.19 1.03 5.53
CA GLY A 143 -17.01 0.93 4.33
C GLY A 143 -16.33 0.10 3.25
N GLU A 144 -15.04 0.36 3.03
CA GLU A 144 -14.26 -0.32 1.99
C GLU A 144 -14.01 -1.79 2.35
N THR A 145 -13.77 -2.11 3.62
CA THR A 145 -13.65 -3.51 4.09
C THR A 145 -14.91 -4.31 3.75
N LYS A 146 -16.11 -3.75 3.95
CA LYS A 146 -17.36 -4.42 3.57
C LYS A 146 -17.54 -4.52 2.05
N ASN A 147 -17.23 -3.44 1.34
CA ASN A 147 -17.44 -3.35 -0.10
C ASN A 147 -16.54 -4.32 -0.88
N SER A 148 -15.25 -4.37 -0.52
CA SER A 148 -14.23 -5.19 -1.16
C SER A 148 -14.47 -6.70 -1.05
N LEU A 149 -15.11 -7.14 0.03
CA LEU A 149 -15.45 -8.55 0.26
C LEU A 149 -16.89 -8.90 -0.18
N SER A 150 -17.66 -7.93 -0.68
CA SER A 150 -19.03 -8.17 -1.15
C SER A 150 -19.08 -8.80 -2.55
N ASP A 151 -20.21 -9.40 -2.93
CA ASP A 151 -20.40 -9.94 -4.29
C ASP A 151 -20.71 -8.86 -5.34
N ASN A 152 -20.85 -7.59 -4.93
CA ASN A 152 -21.24 -6.48 -5.81
C ASN A 152 -20.06 -5.79 -6.51
N THR A 153 -18.82 -6.25 -6.27
CA THR A 153 -17.60 -5.64 -6.80
C THR A 153 -16.83 -6.61 -7.67
N GLU A 154 -16.24 -6.11 -8.74
CA GLU A 154 -15.44 -6.91 -9.66
C GLU A 154 -14.09 -7.28 -9.03
N LYS A 155 -13.69 -8.54 -9.17
CA LYS A 155 -12.43 -9.06 -8.61
C LYS A 155 -11.67 -9.76 -9.71
N PHE A 156 -10.56 -9.17 -10.11
CA PHE A 156 -9.69 -9.71 -11.15
C PHE A 156 -8.49 -10.38 -10.49
N LEU A 157 -7.92 -11.39 -11.15
CA LEU A 157 -6.59 -11.85 -10.77
C LEU A 157 -5.59 -10.75 -11.07
N PHE A 158 -4.57 -10.62 -10.22
CA PHE A 158 -3.51 -9.65 -10.43
C PHE A 158 -2.76 -9.95 -11.74
N ASP A 159 -2.78 -8.96 -12.63
CA ASP A 159 -2.12 -8.97 -13.93
C ASP A 159 -1.61 -7.54 -14.19
N VAL A 160 -0.32 -7.40 -14.48
CA VAL A 160 0.35 -6.10 -14.57
C VAL A 160 -0.25 -5.25 -15.70
N GLU A 161 -0.54 -5.87 -16.85
CA GLU A 161 -1.09 -5.17 -18.01
C GLU A 161 -2.53 -4.69 -17.73
N HIS A 162 -3.35 -5.52 -17.10
CA HIS A 162 -4.70 -5.15 -16.72
C HIS A 162 -4.70 -4.01 -15.69
N VAL A 163 -3.81 -4.06 -14.69
CA VAL A 163 -3.71 -2.96 -13.71
C VAL A 163 -3.28 -1.65 -14.39
N PHE A 164 -2.30 -1.68 -15.29
CA PHE A 164 -1.90 -0.46 -16.02
C PHE A 164 -3.03 0.14 -16.86
N ASN A 165 -3.92 -0.69 -17.41
CA ASN A 165 -5.07 -0.24 -18.20
C ASN A 165 -6.31 0.11 -17.36
N SER A 166 -6.21 0.00 -16.03
CA SER A 166 -7.33 0.28 -15.12
C SER A 166 -7.22 1.68 -14.53
N ASP A 167 -8.19 2.54 -14.86
CA ASP A 167 -8.37 3.82 -14.18
C ASP A 167 -9.03 3.62 -12.81
N PHE A 168 -8.81 4.57 -11.90
CA PHE A 168 -9.45 4.58 -10.58
C PHE A 168 -9.87 5.99 -10.17
N ARG A 169 -10.71 6.05 -9.14
CA ARG A 169 -11.14 7.29 -8.48
C ARG A 169 -10.89 7.17 -6.98
N THR A 170 -10.46 8.27 -6.37
CA THR A 170 -10.14 8.32 -4.94
C THR A 170 -11.33 8.73 -4.07
N ASP A 171 -12.39 9.27 -4.67
CA ASP A 171 -13.52 9.90 -3.98
C ASP A 171 -14.78 9.02 -3.88
N ILE A 172 -14.68 7.75 -4.29
CA ILE A 172 -15.76 6.76 -4.23
C ILE A 172 -15.24 5.40 -3.76
N LEU A 173 -16.14 4.56 -3.24
CA LEU A 173 -15.83 3.14 -2.95
C LEU A 173 -15.42 2.44 -4.25
N GLN A 174 -14.43 1.54 -4.18
CA GLN A 174 -13.91 0.92 -5.40
C GLN A 174 -14.91 -0.08 -5.99
N GLU A 175 -15.12 0.01 -7.30
CA GLU A 175 -15.97 -0.94 -8.04
C GLU A 175 -15.21 -2.22 -8.41
N ARG A 176 -13.87 -2.17 -8.38
CA ARG A 176 -12.99 -3.27 -8.75
C ARG A 176 -11.75 -3.39 -7.88
N TYR A 177 -11.28 -4.63 -7.76
CA TYR A 177 -10.09 -4.99 -7.00
C TYR A 177 -9.26 -6.04 -7.75
N PHE A 178 -7.98 -6.11 -7.42
CA PHE A 178 -7.06 -7.12 -7.94
C PHE A 178 -6.61 -8.06 -6.82
N VAL A 179 -6.65 -9.36 -7.12
CA VAL A 179 -6.38 -10.43 -6.17
C VAL A 179 -5.03 -11.07 -6.49
N ILE A 180 -4.10 -10.99 -5.54
CA ILE A 180 -2.83 -11.72 -5.58
C ILE A 180 -2.98 -13.09 -4.91
N ASP A 181 -2.18 -14.06 -5.31
CA ASP A 181 -2.09 -15.37 -4.65
C ASP A 181 -1.03 -15.39 -3.55
N SER A 182 -0.05 -14.47 -3.59
CA SER A 182 0.97 -14.32 -2.56
C SER A 182 1.69 -12.97 -2.64
N TYR A 183 2.31 -12.52 -1.55
CA TYR A 183 3.20 -11.35 -1.61
C TYR A 183 4.45 -11.58 -2.48
N GLU A 184 4.87 -12.84 -2.66
CA GLU A 184 5.94 -13.19 -3.59
C GLU A 184 5.55 -12.91 -5.05
N GLN A 185 4.26 -13.05 -5.41
CA GLN A 185 3.76 -12.66 -6.73
C GLN A 185 3.98 -11.17 -7.00
N LEU A 186 3.74 -10.30 -6.02
CA LEU A 186 4.04 -8.88 -6.13
C LEU A 186 5.54 -8.67 -6.37
N TYR A 187 6.38 -9.21 -5.51
CA TYR A 187 7.84 -9.07 -5.63
C TYR A 187 8.38 -9.56 -6.98
N THR A 188 7.91 -10.71 -7.45
CA THR A 188 8.36 -11.30 -8.72
C THR A 188 7.81 -10.58 -9.95
N SER A 189 6.78 -9.73 -9.80
CA SER A 189 6.24 -8.91 -10.89
C SER A 189 7.05 -7.66 -11.22
N ILE A 190 8.01 -7.25 -10.38
CA ILE A 190 8.81 -6.02 -10.57
C ILE A 190 9.47 -5.94 -11.97
N PRO A 191 10.11 -7.00 -12.50
CA PRO A 191 10.70 -6.95 -13.84
C PRO A 191 9.65 -6.75 -14.94
N GLU A 192 8.48 -7.36 -14.80
CA GLU A 192 7.37 -7.21 -15.74
C GLU A 192 6.82 -5.79 -15.71
N ILE A 193 6.58 -5.23 -14.52
CA ILE A 193 6.17 -3.83 -14.32
C ILE A 193 7.14 -2.89 -15.03
N LYS A 194 8.45 -3.09 -14.84
CA LYS A 194 9.48 -2.27 -15.50
C LYS A 194 9.45 -2.41 -17.03
N SER A 195 9.27 -3.63 -17.55
CA SER A 195 9.20 -3.87 -19.00
C SER A 195 7.95 -3.23 -19.62
N LYS A 196 6.78 -3.50 -19.05
CA LYS A 196 5.48 -3.00 -19.54
C LYS A 196 5.38 -1.49 -19.43
N LEU A 197 5.89 -0.89 -18.35
CA LEU A 197 5.98 0.56 -18.23
C LEU A 197 6.80 1.16 -19.39
N LYS A 198 7.95 0.56 -19.72
CA LYS A 198 8.78 1.03 -20.83
C LYS A 198 8.06 0.90 -22.18
N GLU A 199 7.33 -0.19 -22.41
CA GLU A 199 6.51 -0.39 -23.62
C GLU A 199 5.38 0.65 -23.75
N LEU A 200 4.75 1.03 -22.64
CA LEU A 200 3.67 2.03 -22.63
C LEU A 200 4.16 3.48 -22.79
N LEU A 201 5.45 3.73 -22.52
CA LEU A 201 6.06 5.05 -22.63
C LEU A 201 6.82 5.26 -23.95
N SER A 202 7.04 4.20 -24.73
CA SER A 202 7.67 4.26 -26.06
C SER A 202 6.69 4.64 -27.15
#